data_AF-A0A5E4LNR2-F1
#
_entry.id   AF-A0A5E4LNR2-F1
#
_cell.length_a   1.000
_cell.length_b   1.000
_cell.length_c   1.000
_cell.angle_alpha   90.00
_cell.angle_beta   90.00
_cell.angle_gamma   90.00
#
_symmetry.space_group_name_H-M   'P 1'
#
loop_
_entity.id
_entity.type
_entity.pdbx_description
1 polymer ?
#
loop_
_entity_poly.entity_id
_entity_poly.type
_entity_poly.pdbx_seq_one_letter_code
_entity_poly.pdbx_strand_id
1 'polypeptide(L)' 'MLKNCTSCGVQTREYAEFPAPDTNDKIVRCKHCRKISNPYRTPSGLIGP' A
#
# COMPACT_ATOMS: atom_id res chain seq x y z
N MET A 1 5.03 15.08 -3.80
CA MET A 1 5.27 14.71 -2.39
C MET A 1 5.70 13.24 -2.34
N LEU A 2 6.63 12.87 -1.46
CA LEU A 2 7.01 11.46 -1.28
C LEU A 2 6.04 10.77 -0.30
N LYS A 3 5.77 9.49 -0.52
CA LYS A 3 4.99 8.64 0.38
C LYS A 3 5.66 7.28 0.59
N ASN A 4 5.41 6.67 1.75
CA ASN A 4 5.93 5.35 2.08
C ASN A 4 4.96 4.29 1.57
N CYS A 5 5.48 3.27 0.89
CA CYS A 5 4.69 2.12 0.47
C CYS A 5 4.31 1.24 1.68
N THR A 6 3.04 0.91 1.84
CA THR A 6 2.54 0.02 2.89
C THR A 6 3.10 -1.40 2.78
N SER A 7 3.39 -1.88 1.56
CA SER A 7 3.91 -3.24 1.33
C SER A 7 5.40 -3.41 1.62
N CYS A 8 6.23 -2.41 1.32
CA CYS A 8 7.70 -2.55 1.36
C CYS A 8 8.44 -1.42 2.07
N GLY A 9 7.74 -0.40 2.57
CA GLY A 9 8.34 0.74 3.30
C GLY A 9 9.08 1.76 2.43
N VAL A 10 9.32 1.49 1.14
CA VAL A 10 10.10 2.40 0.29
C VAL A 10 9.38 3.74 0.08
N GLN A 11 10.16 4.83 0.07
CA GLN A 11 9.67 6.15 -0.34
C GLN A 11 9.58 6.25 -1.86
N THR A 12 8.43 6.68 -2.37
CA THR A 12 8.20 6.82 -3.82
C THR A 12 7.37 8.06 -4.14
N ARG A 13 7.54 8.57 -5.37
CA ARG A 13 6.64 9.56 -5.99
C ARG A 13 5.57 8.90 -6.87
N GLU A 14 5.82 7.67 -7.33
CA GLU A 14 4.90 6.88 -8.14
C GLU A 14 4.18 5.86 -7.25
N TYR A 15 2.96 6.21 -6.83
CA TYR A 15 2.13 5.39 -5.96
C TYR A 15 0.64 5.48 -6.34
N ALA A 16 -0.14 4.49 -5.90
CA ALA A 16 -1.59 4.60 -5.81
C ALA A 16 -2.01 4.67 -4.33
N GLU A 17 -3.06 5.43 -4.04
CA GLU A 17 -3.68 5.51 -2.72
C GLU A 17 -5.14 5.06 -2.81
N PHE A 18 -5.58 4.25 -1.84
CA PHE A 18 -6.96 3.79 -1.74
C PHE A 18 -7.31 3.47 -0.27
N PRO A 19 -8.60 3.53 0.12
CA PRO A 19 -9.02 3.14 1.45
C PRO A 19 -8.94 1.62 1.62
N ALA A 20 -8.49 1.17 2.79
CA ALA A 20 -8.56 -0.22 3.20
C ALA A 20 -10.03 -0.67 3.31
N PRO A 21 -10.37 -1.87 2.86
CA PRO A 21 -11.78 -2.33 2.83
C PRO A 21 -12.36 -2.62 4.21
N ASP A 22 -11.52 -2.80 5.23
CA ASP A 22 -11.88 -3.17 6.59
C ASP A 22 -11.82 -2.00 7.59
N THR A 23 -10.90 -1.06 7.43
CA THR A 23 -10.71 0.06 8.37
C THR A 23 -10.88 1.44 7.76
N ASN A 24 -11.06 1.56 6.45
CA ASN A 24 -10.93 2.82 5.70
C ASN A 24 -9.56 3.52 5.84
N ASP A 25 -8.55 2.83 6.40
CA ASP A 25 -7.20 3.38 6.49
C ASP A 25 -6.61 3.63 5.11
N LYS A 26 -5.79 4.68 4.99
CA LYS A 26 -5.15 4.99 3.73
C LYS A 26 -4.01 4.01 3.43
N ILE A 27 -4.20 3.19 2.41
CA ILE A 27 -3.18 2.30 1.86
C ILE A 27 -2.44 3.01 0.73
N VAL A 28 -1.10 2.99 0.78
CA VAL A 28 -0.24 3.56 -0.25
C VAL A 28 0.58 2.44 -0.87
N ARG A 29 0.49 2.23 -2.18
CA ARG A 29 1.28 1.19 -2.88
C ARG A 29 2.12 1.75 -4.00
N CYS A 30 3.43 1.51 -3.93
CA CYS A 30 4.35 1.92 -4.99
C CYS A 30 4.07 1.13 -6.29
N LYS A 31 4.45 1.71 -7.43
CA LYS A 31 4.30 1.08 -8.75
C LYS A 31 4.91 -0.32 -8.83
N HIS A 32 6.08 -0.53 -8.23
CA HIS A 32 6.75 -1.83 -8.23
C HIS A 32 5.92 -2.90 -7.52
N CYS A 33 5.48 -2.63 -6.28
CA CYS A 33 4.68 -3.57 -5.50
C CYS A 33 3.35 -3.91 -6.18
N ARG A 34 2.70 -2.92 -6.82
CA ARG A 34 1.48 -3.18 -7.61
C ARG A 34 1.73 -4.05 -8.83
N LYS A 35 2.89 -3.90 -9.51
CA LYS A 35 3.23 -4.67 -10.71
C LYS A 35 3.49 -6.16 -10.40
N ILE A 36 4.04 -6.45 -9.23
CA ILE A 36 4.37 -7.82 -8.81
C ILE A 36 3.35 -8.40 -7.82
N SER A 37 2.23 -7.71 -7.57
CA SER A 37 1.23 -8.08 -6.57
C SER A 37 1.81 -8.38 -5.19
N ASN A 38 2.77 -7.56 -4.74
CA ASN A 38 3.40 -7.72 -3.43
C ASN A 38 2.39 -7.34 -2.33
N PRO A 39 1.96 -8.26 -1.46
CA PRO A 39 0.84 -8.02 -0.56
C PRO A 39 1.02 -6.79 0.34
N TYR A 40 -0.08 -6.16 0.72
CA TYR A 40 -0.10 -5.15 1.78
C TYR A 40 -0.86 -5.70 2.98
N ARG A 41 -0.52 -5.20 4.17
CA ARG A 41 -1.19 -5.55 5.43
C ARG A 41 -1.80 -4.31 6.06
N THR A 42 -3.05 -4.40 6.47
CA THR A 42 -3.75 -3.36 7.23
C THR A 42 -3.47 -3.52 8.73
N PRO A 43 -3.66 -2.48 9.57
CA PRO A 43 -3.47 -2.58 11.03
C PRO A 43 -4.35 -3.64 11.70
N SER A 44 -5.56 -3.84 11.18
CA SER A 44 -6.53 -4.88 11.55
C SER A 44 -6.12 -6.29 11.11
N GLY A 45 -5.10 -6.42 10.26
CA GLY A 45 -4.51 -7.71 9.87
C GLY A 45 -5.00 -8.29 8.56
N LEU A 46 -5.87 -7.59 7.82
CA LEU A 46 -6.26 -7.99 6.47
C LEU A 46 -5.05 -7.91 5.53
N ILE A 47 -4.89 -8.94 4.70
CA ILE A 47 -3.84 -9.03 3.68
C ILE A 47 -4.51 -8.87 2.32
N GLY A 48 -4.14 -7.82 1.61
CA GLY A 48 -4.57 -7.61 0.23
C GLY A 48 -3.44 -7.89 -0.77
N PRO A 49 -3.78 -8.12 -2.06
CA PRO A 49 -2.80 -8.29 -3.13
C PRO A 49 -2.07 -6.99 -3.44
#